data_AF-A0A2L2Z0H2-F1
#
_entry.id   AF-A0A2L2Z0H2-F1
#
_cell.length_a   1.000
_cell.length_b   1.000
_cell.length_c   1.000
_cell.angle_alpha   90.00
_cell.angle_beta   90.00
_cell.angle_gamma   90.00
#
_symmetry.space_group_name_H-M   'P 1'
#
loop_
_entity.id
_entity.type
_entity.pdbx_description
1 polymer ?
#
loop_
_entity_poly.entity_id
_entity_poly.type
_entity_poly.pdbx_seq_one_letter_code
_entity_poly.pdbx_strand_id
1 'polypeptide(L)'
;PPEPMDSTSGSISPLNNASSVEPTERKNAALSILWSLCESPVLKPYMKDLLTARDAQGLTPFMSAVTGRAYSAALILMDTFLRLSQETCRDSEAKQKFMQPMIFPSGASPDDSPLHVLCYN
;
A
#
# COMPACT_ATOMS: atom_id res chain seq x y z
N PRO A 1 8.66 27.69 61.03
CA PRO A 1 8.25 26.40 60.41
C PRO A 1 6.75 26.14 60.68
N PRO A 2 5.91 25.82 59.67
CA PRO A 2 6.17 24.99 58.49
C PRO A 2 5.94 25.69 57.12
N GLU A 3 6.26 24.96 56.05
CA GLU A 3 6.38 25.32 54.62
C GLU A 3 5.04 25.57 53.87
N PRO A 4 5.06 26.28 52.72
CA PRO A 4 3.90 26.44 51.85
C PRO A 4 3.64 25.17 51.03
N MET A 5 2.41 24.67 51.03
CA MET A 5 2.02 23.56 50.15
C MET A 5 1.67 24.05 48.74
N ASP A 6 2.24 23.30 47.81
CA ASP A 6 2.34 23.51 46.39
C ASP A 6 1.03 23.32 45.62
N SER A 7 0.94 24.05 44.50
CA SER A 7 0.49 23.55 43.19
C SER A 7 -0.92 22.92 43.08
N THR A 8 -1.91 23.75 42.72
CA THR A 8 -3.08 23.25 41.95
C THR A 8 -2.63 23.02 40.51
N SER A 9 -2.36 21.75 40.22
CA SER A 9 -2.07 21.19 38.90
C SER A 9 -3.12 21.61 37.87
N GLY A 10 -2.75 22.51 36.97
CA GLY A 10 -3.39 22.64 35.66
C GLY A 10 -2.97 21.45 34.80
N SER A 11 -3.64 20.31 34.93
CA SER A 11 -3.44 19.19 34.03
C SER A 11 -4.06 19.51 32.68
N ILE A 12 -3.21 20.02 31.79
CA ILE A 12 -3.36 19.95 30.34
C ILE A 12 -3.48 18.47 29.95
N SER A 13 -4.45 18.20 29.10
CA SER A 13 -4.90 16.91 28.56
C SER A 13 -3.78 15.95 28.15
N PRO A 14 -4.09 14.64 28.08
CA PRO A 14 -3.65 13.83 26.96
C PRO A 14 -4.86 13.54 26.07
N LEU A 15 -4.81 14.06 24.86
CA LEU A 15 -5.57 13.63 23.70
C LEU A 15 -5.18 12.16 23.39
N ASN A 16 -5.63 11.20 24.20
CA ASN A 16 -5.19 9.80 24.08
C ASN A 16 -6.37 8.83 24.08
N ASN A 17 -7.32 9.09 23.18
CA ASN A 17 -8.40 8.16 22.86
C ASN A 17 -8.30 7.69 21.39
N ALA A 18 -7.08 7.40 20.92
CA ALA A 18 -6.90 6.44 19.84
C ALA A 18 -7.23 5.04 20.41
N SER A 19 -8.53 4.80 20.59
CA SER A 19 -9.10 3.55 21.06
C SER A 19 -8.48 2.37 20.33
N SER A 20 -8.19 1.30 21.07
CA SER A 20 -7.67 0.02 20.62
C SER A 20 -8.52 -0.57 19.47
N VAL A 21 -8.27 -0.14 18.24
CA VAL A 21 -8.87 -0.78 17.06
C VAL A 21 -8.21 -2.14 16.92
N GLU A 22 -9.03 -3.20 16.86
CA GLU A 22 -8.56 -4.57 16.70
C GLU A 22 -7.68 -4.68 15.43
N PRO A 23 -6.57 -5.45 15.46
CA PRO A 23 -5.67 -5.56 14.30
C PRO A 23 -6.40 -5.96 13.01
N THR A 24 -7.43 -6.79 13.12
CA THR A 24 -8.28 -7.22 12.01
C THR A 24 -9.12 -6.08 11.44
N GLU A 25 -9.74 -5.26 12.30
CA GLU A 25 -10.53 -4.11 11.87
C GLU A 25 -9.65 -3.07 11.19
N ARG A 26 -8.47 -2.81 11.75
CA ARG A 26 -7.46 -1.92 11.14
C ARG A 26 -7.01 -2.44 9.77
N LYS A 27 -6.78 -3.75 9.63
CA LYS A 27 -6.47 -4.38 8.34
C LYS A 27 -7.61 -4.19 7.34
N ASN A 28 -8.86 -4.43 7.75
CA ASN A 28 -10.01 -4.29 6.87
C ASN A 28 -10.20 -2.83 6.43
N ALA A 29 -10.07 -1.87 7.35
CA ALA A 29 -10.12 -0.45 7.03
C ALA A 29 -9.02 -0.05 6.02
N ALA A 30 -7.79 -0.55 6.21
CA ALA A 30 -6.70 -0.29 5.27
C ALA A 30 -6.98 -0.86 3.86
N LEU A 31 -7.56 -2.06 3.77
CA LEU A 31 -7.95 -2.65 2.49
C LEU A 31 -9.09 -1.85 1.82
N SER A 32 -10.08 -1.38 2.60
CA SER A 32 -11.16 -0.53 2.07
C SER A 32 -10.64 0.81 1.54
N ILE A 33 -9.67 1.41 2.22
CA ILE A 33 -9.01 2.64 1.75
C ILE A 33 -8.26 2.37 0.45
N LEU A 34 -7.43 1.31 0.41
CA LEU A 34 -6.68 0.94 -0.79
C LEU A 34 -7.62 0.72 -1.98
N TRP A 35 -8.69 -0.05 -1.80
CA TRP A 35 -9.69 -0.27 -2.83
C TRP A 35 -10.33 1.05 -3.31
N SER A 36 -10.71 1.92 -2.38
CA SER A 36 -11.30 3.23 -2.72
C SER A 36 -10.33 4.11 -3.52
N LEU A 37 -9.03 4.06 -3.24
CA LEU A 37 -8.01 4.75 -4.03
C LEU A 37 -7.92 4.18 -5.44
N CYS A 38 -7.92 2.85 -5.58
CA CYS A 38 -7.88 2.15 -6.87
C CYS A 38 -9.12 2.42 -7.74
N GLU A 39 -10.30 2.58 -7.14
CA GLU A 39 -11.55 2.91 -7.85
C GLU A 39 -11.73 4.41 -8.10
N SER A 40 -10.86 5.27 -7.57
CA SER A 40 -11.07 6.71 -7.63
C SER A 40 -11.00 7.23 -9.08
N PRO A 41 -12.07 7.83 -9.62
CA PRO A 41 -12.06 8.38 -10.97
C PRO A 41 -11.10 9.57 -11.11
N VAL A 42 -10.83 10.27 -10.00
CA VAL A 42 -9.87 11.38 -9.96
C VAL A 42 -8.42 10.88 -10.06
N LEU A 43 -8.13 9.71 -9.47
CA LEU A 43 -6.80 9.12 -9.51
C LEU A 43 -6.55 8.27 -10.76
N LYS A 44 -7.61 7.84 -11.46
CA LYS A 44 -7.53 7.02 -12.67
C LYS A 44 -6.48 7.49 -13.70
N PRO A 45 -6.35 8.80 -14.02
CA PRO A 45 -5.35 9.28 -14.98
C PRO A 45 -3.90 9.07 -14.51
N TYR A 46 -3.69 9.04 -13.20
CA TYR A 46 -2.37 8.94 -12.55
C TYR A 46 -2.07 7.52 -12.06
N MET A 47 -3.04 6.60 -12.16
CA MET A 47 -2.95 5.29 -11.52
C MET A 47 -1.79 4.46 -12.06
N LYS A 48 -1.48 4.58 -13.35
CA LYS A 48 -0.29 3.94 -13.93
C LYS A 48 0.99 4.42 -13.24
N ASP A 49 1.16 5.73 -13.11
CA ASP A 49 2.36 6.31 -12.50
C ASP A 49 2.47 5.90 -11.03
N LEU A 50 1.36 5.95 -10.28
CA LEU A 50 1.30 5.51 -8.89
C LEU A 50 1.67 4.02 -8.71
N LEU A 51 1.18 3.15 -9.60
CA LEU A 51 1.45 1.70 -9.53
C LEU A 51 2.86 1.31 -10.00
N THR A 52 3.54 2.19 -10.73
CA THR A 52 4.95 2.00 -11.16
C THR A 52 5.96 2.76 -10.31
N ALA A 53 5.49 3.66 -9.44
CA ALA A 53 6.33 4.38 -8.49
C ALA A 53 7.05 3.38 -7.58
N ARG A 54 8.27 3.74 -7.17
CA ARG A 54 9.11 2.90 -6.33
C ARG A 54 9.33 3.55 -4.98
N ASP A 55 9.31 2.74 -3.93
CA ASP A 55 9.67 3.19 -2.59
C ASP A 55 11.19 3.33 -2.42
N ALA A 56 11.64 3.66 -1.21
CA ALA A 56 13.05 3.80 -0.88
C ALA A 56 13.87 2.50 -1.04
N GLN A 57 13.21 1.34 -1.12
CA GLN A 57 13.84 0.04 -1.38
C GLN A 57 13.78 -0.33 -2.86
N GLY A 58 13.20 0.52 -3.72
CA GLY A 58 13.05 0.25 -5.14
C GLY A 58 11.86 -0.64 -5.49
N LEU A 59 10.98 -0.94 -4.54
CA LEU A 59 9.82 -1.81 -4.73
C LEU A 59 8.62 -1.01 -5.24
N THR A 60 7.88 -1.59 -6.19
CA THR A 60 6.55 -1.07 -6.54
C THR A 60 5.54 -1.40 -5.44
N PRO A 61 4.36 -0.74 -5.37
CA PRO A 61 3.34 -1.10 -4.40
C PRO A 61 2.97 -2.59 -4.40
N PHE A 62 2.95 -3.22 -5.58
CA PHE A 62 2.68 -4.67 -5.71
C PHE A 62 3.81 -5.51 -5.09
N MET A 63 5.07 -5.18 -5.42
CA MET A 63 6.24 -5.85 -4.84
C MET A 63 6.26 -5.70 -3.31
N SER A 64 6.08 -4.49 -2.79
CA SER A 64 6.05 -4.24 -1.33
C SER A 64 4.93 -5.04 -0.64
N ALA A 65 3.76 -5.17 -1.28
CA ALA A 65 2.67 -5.99 -0.74
C ALA A 65 3.01 -7.49 -0.73
N VAL A 66 3.67 -8.02 -1.77
CA VAL A 66 4.09 -9.43 -1.84
C VAL A 66 5.19 -9.72 -0.81
N THR A 67 6.24 -8.89 -0.76
CA THR A 67 7.34 -9.02 0.21
C THR A 67 6.84 -8.94 1.66
N GLY A 68 5.86 -8.07 1.93
CA GLY A 68 5.22 -7.95 3.23
C GLY A 68 4.17 -9.03 3.55
N ARG A 69 3.96 -10.02 2.68
CA ARG A 69 2.90 -11.05 2.78
C ARG A 69 1.48 -10.45 2.90
N ALA A 70 1.28 -9.24 2.43
CA ALA A 70 0.01 -8.54 2.41
C ALA A 70 -0.80 -8.94 1.16
N TYR A 71 -1.03 -10.25 0.96
CA TYR A 71 -1.57 -10.79 -0.29
C TYR A 71 -2.95 -10.24 -0.66
N SER A 72 -3.80 -9.93 0.33
CA SER A 72 -5.09 -9.27 0.06
C SER A 72 -4.91 -7.90 -0.62
N ALA A 73 -3.90 -7.13 -0.23
CA ALA A 73 -3.56 -5.86 -0.88
C ALA A 73 -2.92 -6.09 -2.25
N ALA A 74 -2.03 -7.09 -2.37
CA ALA A 74 -1.42 -7.46 -3.64
C ALA A 74 -2.47 -7.84 -4.70
N LEU A 75 -3.53 -8.56 -4.31
CA LEU A 75 -4.64 -8.90 -5.20
C LEU A 75 -5.42 -7.65 -5.67
N ILE A 76 -5.69 -6.69 -4.78
CA ILE A 76 -6.34 -5.41 -5.17
C ILE A 76 -5.49 -4.65 -6.18
N LEU A 77 -4.18 -4.54 -5.93
CA LEU A 77 -3.24 -3.88 -6.84
C LEU A 77 -3.18 -4.60 -8.19
N MET A 78 -3.13 -5.93 -8.18
CA MET A 78 -3.10 -6.76 -9.38
C MET A 78 -4.35 -6.63 -10.22
N ASP A 79 -5.53 -6.72 -9.60
CA ASP A 79 -6.80 -6.50 -10.30
C ASP A 79 -6.85 -5.10 -10.92
N THR A 80 -6.38 -4.09 -10.19
CA THR A 80 -6.34 -2.70 -10.67
C THR A 80 -5.52 -2.56 -11.95
N PHE A 81 -4.28 -3.04 -11.98
CA PHE A 81 -3.49 -2.93 -13.21
C PHE A 81 -3.95 -3.86 -14.34
N LEU A 82 -4.55 -5.01 -14.01
CA LEU A 82 -5.18 -5.89 -15.00
C LEU A 82 -6.33 -5.16 -15.70
N ARG A 83 -7.23 -4.52 -14.94
CA ARG A 83 -8.32 -3.70 -15.49
C ARG A 83 -7.81 -2.54 -16.34
N LEU A 84 -6.83 -1.78 -15.84
CA LEU A 84 -6.23 -0.67 -16.60
C LEU A 84 -5.61 -1.17 -17.93
N SER A 85 -4.95 -2.32 -17.91
CA SER A 85 -4.37 -2.92 -19.13
C SER A 85 -5.45 -3.32 -20.14
N GLN A 86 -6.60 -3.80 -19.67
CA GLN A 86 -7.73 -4.17 -20.53
C GLN A 86 -8.40 -2.96 -21.17
N GLU A 87 -8.50 -1.85 -20.43
CA GLU A 87 -9.06 -0.60 -20.93
C GLU A 87 -8.12 0.12 -21.92
N THR A 88 -6.81 0.00 -21.70
CA THR A 88 -5.80 0.77 -22.44
C THR A 88 -5.22 0.02 -23.65
N CYS A 89 -5.07 -1.30 -23.56
CA CYS A 89 -4.33 -2.10 -24.53
C CYS A 89 -5.22 -3.12 -25.24
N ARG A 90 -5.03 -3.26 -26.56
CA ARG A 90 -5.90 -4.10 -27.41
C ARG A 90 -5.45 -5.57 -27.46
N ASP A 91 -4.15 -5.80 -27.51
CA ASP A 91 -3.55 -7.12 -27.64
C ASP A 91 -2.78 -7.56 -26.37
N SER A 92 -2.44 -8.84 -26.33
CA SER A 92 -1.78 -9.46 -25.17
C SER A 92 -0.36 -8.94 -24.93
N GLU A 93 0.38 -8.63 -26.00
CA GLU A 93 1.76 -8.15 -25.89
C GLU A 93 1.81 -6.74 -25.32
N ALA A 94 0.90 -5.87 -25.78
CA ALA A 94 0.73 -4.52 -25.24
C ALA A 94 0.32 -4.56 -23.75
N LYS A 95 -0.60 -5.45 -23.36
CA LYS A 95 -0.98 -5.64 -21.95
C LYS A 95 0.20 -6.06 -21.09
N GLN A 96 0.99 -7.03 -21.55
CA GLN A 96 2.19 -7.48 -20.83
C GLN A 96 3.17 -6.32 -20.64
N LYS A 97 3.49 -5.57 -21.71
CA LYS A 97 4.38 -4.40 -21.65
C LYS A 97 3.84 -3.31 -20.74
N PHE A 98 2.53 -3.11 -20.70
CA PHE A 98 1.88 -2.12 -19.84
C PHE A 98 2.01 -2.47 -18.35
N MET A 99 1.81 -3.74 -17.99
CA MET A 99 1.80 -4.21 -16.60
C MET A 99 3.20 -4.52 -16.05
N GLN A 100 4.15 -4.91 -16.91
CA GLN A 100 5.52 -5.25 -16.52
C GLN A 100 6.15 -4.27 -15.51
N PRO A 101 6.11 -2.94 -15.70
CA PRO A 101 6.72 -2.00 -14.74
C PRO A 101 6.02 -1.94 -13.38
N MET A 102 4.79 -2.46 -13.25
CA MET A 102 4.06 -2.53 -11.97
C MET A 102 4.36 -3.84 -11.23
N ILE A 103 4.55 -4.93 -11.98
CA ILE A 103 4.79 -6.27 -11.45
C ILE A 103 6.26 -6.43 -11.00
N PHE A 104 7.19 -6.16 -11.91
CA PHE A 104 8.62 -6.32 -11.66
C PHE A 104 9.40 -5.45 -12.66
N PRO A 105 9.71 -4.19 -12.29
CA PRO A 105 10.28 -3.23 -13.22
C PRO A 105 11.75 -3.51 -13.53
N SER A 106 12.21 -3.02 -14.68
CA SER A 106 13.62 -3.14 -15.05
C SER A 106 14.54 -2.52 -14.01
N GLY A 107 15.63 -3.23 -13.71
CA GLY A 107 16.62 -2.84 -12.69
C GLY A 107 16.24 -3.20 -11.25
N ALA A 108 15.10 -3.85 -11.01
CA ALA A 108 14.80 -4.43 -9.70
C ALA A 108 15.75 -5.61 -9.38
N SER A 109 16.05 -5.83 -8.10
CA SER A 109 16.87 -6.95 -7.67
C SER A 109 16.19 -8.29 -8.01
N PRO A 110 16.92 -9.31 -8.48
CA PRO A 110 16.35 -10.64 -8.68
C PRO A 110 15.73 -11.24 -7.41
N ASP A 111 16.28 -10.94 -6.24
CA ASP A 111 15.76 -11.41 -4.95
C ASP A 111 14.39 -10.80 -4.60
N ASP A 112 14.09 -9.62 -5.16
CA ASP A 112 12.80 -8.94 -5.00
C ASP A 112 11.75 -9.40 -6.03
N SER A 113 12.09 -10.39 -6.87
CA SER A 113 11.13 -10.97 -7.81
C SER A 113 9.92 -11.51 -7.06
N PRO A 114 8.69 -11.04 -7.36
CA PRO A 114 7.49 -11.52 -6.66
C PRO A 114 7.32 -13.03 -6.74
N LEU A 115 7.72 -13.67 -7.85
CA LEU A 115 7.66 -15.12 -7.99
C LEU A 115 8.67 -15.82 -7.06
N HIS A 116 9.90 -15.28 -6.98
CA HIS A 116 10.90 -15.80 -6.05
C HIS A 116 10.41 -15.70 -4.61
N VAL A 117 9.94 -14.51 -4.21
CA VAL A 117 9.39 -14.24 -2.88
C VAL A 117 8.22 -15.17 -2.57
N LEU A 118 7.28 -15.37 -3.50
CA LEU A 118 6.14 -16.26 -3.29
C LEU A 118 6.54 -17.74 -3.15
N CYS A 119 7.55 -18.20 -3.88
CA CYS A 119 8.02 -19.58 -3.77
C CYS A 119 8.90 -19.83 -2.54
N TYR A 120 9.54 -18.79 -2.01
CA TYR A 120 10.37 -18.88 -0.82
C TYR A 120 9.55 -18.83 0.49
N ASN A 121 8.40 -18.17 0.48
CA ASN A 121 7.49 -18.02 1.62
C ASN A 121 6.50 -19.17 1.75
#